data_AF-A0A1G1HYE0-F1
#
_entry.id   AF-A0A1G1HYE0-F1
#
_cell.length_a   1.000
_cell.length_b   1.000
_cell.length_c   1.000
_cell.angle_alpha   90.00
_cell.angle_beta   90.00
_cell.angle_gamma   90.00
#
_symmetry.space_group_name_H-M   'P 1'
#
loop_
_entity.id
_entity.type
_entity.pdbx_description
1 polymer ?
#
loop_
_entity_poly.entity_id
_entity_poly.type
_entity_poly.pdbx_seq_one_letter_code
_entity_poly.pdbx_strand_id
1 'polypeptide(L)'
;MATVDEVRAALRQVIDPEIGHNLVDLGLIYGIDVEEDRVGVTMTFSTPGCPMHDVLVTGVERVVRALPGVSKVDVKVVWDPPWHPGMMADSVRKALGR
;
A
#
# COMPACT_ATOMS: atom_id res chain seq x y z
N MET A 1 -6.82 18.94 -4.42
CA MET A 1 -6.28 18.18 -3.27
C MET A 1 -6.74 16.76 -3.44
N ALA A 2 -5.83 15.80 -3.43
CA ALA A 2 -6.18 14.39 -3.55
C ALA A 2 -6.99 13.95 -2.32
N THR A 3 -7.96 13.08 -2.52
CA THR A 3 -8.75 12.47 -1.45
C THR A 3 -8.14 11.13 -1.02
N VAL A 4 -8.48 10.70 0.20
CA VAL A 4 -8.06 9.37 0.71
C VAL A 4 -8.51 8.25 -0.23
N ASP A 5 -9.69 8.36 -0.82
CA ASP A 5 -10.22 7.37 -1.77
C ASP A 5 -9.45 7.37 -3.10
N GLU A 6 -9.06 8.54 -3.62
CA GLU A 6 -8.21 8.63 -4.83
C GLU A 6 -6.82 8.03 -4.58
N VAL A 7 -6.22 8.31 -3.42
CA VAL A 7 -4.95 7.70 -3.02
C VAL A 7 -5.11 6.19 -2.90
N ARG A 8 -6.14 5.71 -2.21
CA ARG A 8 -6.42 4.27 -2.09
C ARG A 8 -6.63 3.61 -3.46
N ALA A 9 -7.31 4.28 -4.39
CA ALA A 9 -7.51 3.79 -5.74
C ALA A 9 -6.18 3.75 -6.52
N ALA A 10 -5.30 4.74 -6.37
CA ALA A 10 -3.98 4.74 -6.99
C ALA A 10 -3.10 3.60 -6.47
N LEU A 11 -3.12 3.34 -5.16
CA LEU A 11 -2.36 2.27 -4.52
C LEU A 11 -2.73 0.86 -5.02
N ARG A 12 -3.95 0.67 -5.55
CA ARG A 12 -4.35 -0.60 -6.18
C ARG A 12 -3.57 -0.94 -7.45
N GLN A 13 -2.86 0.03 -8.04
CA GLN A 13 -2.00 -0.21 -9.20
C GLN A 13 -0.66 -0.84 -8.83
N VAL A 14 -0.28 -0.81 -7.55
CA VAL A 14 0.95 -1.45 -7.06
C VAL A 14 0.62 -2.91 -6.74
N ILE A 15 1.22 -3.80 -7.53
CA ILE A 15 1.01 -5.25 -7.43
C ILE A 15 2.23 -5.86 -6.75
N ASP A 16 1.97 -6.70 -5.75
CA ASP A 16 2.97 -7.59 -5.18
C ASP A 16 3.30 -8.68 -6.22
N PRO A 17 4.54 -8.75 -6.75
CA PRO A 17 4.89 -9.72 -7.78
C PRO A 17 4.96 -11.17 -7.26
N GLU A 18 5.09 -11.38 -5.96
CA GLU A 18 5.12 -12.71 -5.35
C GLU A 18 3.71 -13.30 -5.23
N ILE A 19 2.73 -12.47 -4.87
CA ILE A 19 1.35 -12.91 -4.66
C ILE A 19 0.45 -12.65 -5.88
N GLY A 20 0.83 -11.72 -6.75
CA GLY A 20 0.07 -11.34 -7.95
C GLY A 20 -1.18 -10.49 -7.67
N HIS A 21 -1.25 -9.84 -6.51
CA HIS A 21 -2.39 -9.02 -6.08
C HIS A 21 -1.94 -7.64 -5.60
N ASN A 22 -2.87 -6.68 -5.57
CA ASN A 22 -2.55 -5.31 -5.18
C ASN A 22 -2.40 -5.15 -3.65
N LEU A 23 -1.57 -4.20 -3.24
CA LEU A 23 -1.22 -3.98 -1.84
C LEU A 23 -2.43 -3.65 -0.95
N VAL A 24 -3.45 -3.00 -1.50
CA VAL A 24 -4.67 -2.62 -0.77
C VAL A 24 -5.49 -3.86 -0.42
N ASP A 25 -5.76 -4.72 -1.41
CA ASP A 25 -6.59 -5.91 -1.21
C ASP A 25 -5.82 -7.03 -0.48
N LEU A 26 -4.48 -6.99 -0.51
CA LEU A 26 -3.63 -7.82 0.37
C LEU A 26 -3.63 -7.34 1.83
N GLY A 27 -4.23 -6.19 2.13
CA GLY A 27 -4.24 -5.63 3.49
C GLY A 27 -2.87 -5.15 3.95
N LEU A 28 -1.98 -4.78 3.02
CA LEU A 28 -0.63 -4.28 3.32
C LEU A 28 -0.62 -2.77 3.58
N ILE A 29 -1.70 -2.06 3.26
CA ILE A 29 -1.87 -0.63 3.53
C ILE A 29 -2.67 -0.47 4.84
N TYR A 30 -2.02 0.04 5.88
CA TYR A 30 -2.62 0.24 7.21
C TYR A 30 -3.26 1.62 7.36
N GLY A 31 -2.70 2.63 6.70
CA GLY A 31 -3.17 4.00 6.85
C GLY A 31 -2.83 4.85 5.64
N ILE A 32 -3.72 5.78 5.33
CA ILE A 32 -3.54 6.83 4.34
C ILE A 32 -3.94 8.13 5.02
N ASP A 33 -3.05 9.09 5.01
CA ASP A 33 -3.25 10.42 5.56
C ASP A 33 -2.98 11.46 4.46
N VAL A 34 -3.85 12.46 4.34
CA VAL A 34 -3.76 13.47 3.29
C VAL A 34 -3.90 14.86 3.90
N GLU A 35 -2.80 15.60 3.87
CA GLU A 35 -2.68 16.95 4.42
C GLU A 35 -2.26 17.91 3.31
N GLU A 36 -3.20 18.71 2.80
CA GLU A 36 -2.99 19.68 1.71
C GLU A 36 -2.34 19.07 0.45
N ASP A 37 -1.03 19.22 0.30
CA ASP A 37 -0.21 18.72 -0.80
C ASP A 37 0.67 17.52 -0.43
N ARG A 38 0.55 17.03 0.81
CA ARG A 38 1.32 15.90 1.35
C ARG A 38 0.45 14.68 1.55
N VAL A 39 0.99 13.51 1.20
CA VAL A 39 0.33 12.23 1.43
C VAL A 39 1.23 11.32 2.24
N GLY A 40 0.74 10.89 3.40
CA GLY A 40 1.35 9.86 4.23
C GLY A 40 0.74 8.49 3.93
N VAL A 41 1.57 7.49 3.67
CA VAL A 41 1.13 6.09 3.53
C VAL A 41 1.83 5.26 4.59
N THR A 42 1.05 4.64 5.48
CA THR A 42 1.54 3.65 6.43
C THR A 42 1.25 2.26 5.88
N MET A 43 2.30 1.45 5.70
CA MET A 43 2.20 0.11 5.13
C MET A 43 3.07 -0.89 5.88
N THR A 44 2.88 -2.18 5.60
CA THR A 44 3.65 -3.28 6.18
C THR A 44 3.99 -4.33 5.13
N PHE A 45 4.76 -5.35 5.52
CA PHE A 45 5.06 -6.53 4.70
C PHE A 45 4.88 -7.82 5.50
N SER A 46 4.77 -8.94 4.79
CA SER A 46 4.62 -10.27 5.38
C SER A 46 5.89 -10.75 6.11
N THR A 47 7.07 -10.29 5.68
CA THR A 47 8.37 -10.66 6.25
C THR A 47 9.33 -9.47 6.23
N PRO A 48 10.33 -9.40 7.12
CA PRO A 48 11.36 -8.37 7.07
C PRO A 48 12.50 -8.73 6.09
N GLY A 49 13.15 -7.70 5.51
CA GLY A 49 14.44 -7.86 4.83
C GLY A 49 14.41 -8.34 3.38
N CYS A 50 13.24 -8.42 2.72
CA CYS A 50 13.18 -8.71 1.29
C CYS A 50 13.57 -7.46 0.46
N PRO A 51 14.52 -7.55 -0.49
CA PRO A 51 14.88 -6.46 -1.39
C PRO A 51 13.70 -5.94 -2.23
N MET A 52 12.67 -6.78 -2.44
CA MET A 52 11.47 -6.40 -3.17
C MET A 52 10.67 -5.29 -2.47
N HIS A 53 10.80 -5.15 -1.14
CA HIS A 53 10.10 -4.11 -0.39
C HIS A 53 10.45 -2.71 -0.88
N ASP A 54 11.72 -2.45 -1.20
CA ASP A 54 12.16 -1.14 -1.68
C ASP A 54 11.53 -0.80 -3.04
N VAL A 55 11.33 -1.82 -3.89
CA VAL A 55 10.64 -1.69 -5.17
C VAL A 55 9.16 -1.36 -4.95
N LEU A 56 8.49 -2.03 -4.01
CA LEU A 56 7.09 -1.78 -3.68
C LEU A 56 6.90 -0.39 -3.05
N VAL A 57 7.78 0.02 -2.12
CA VAL A 57 7.79 1.37 -1.52
C VAL A 57 7.96 2.43 -2.61
N THR A 58 8.92 2.25 -3.52
CA THR A 58 9.12 3.16 -4.67
C THR A 58 7.89 3.18 -5.58
N GLY A 59 7.25 2.03 -5.80
CA GLY A 59 6.00 1.92 -6.54
C GLY A 59 4.87 2.74 -5.91
N VAL A 60 4.68 2.60 -4.60
CA VAL A 60 3.73 3.37 -3.78
C VAL A 60 4.00 4.87 -3.92
N GLU A 61 5.24 5.31 -3.67
CA GLU A 61 5.61 6.72 -3.80
C GLU A 61 5.28 7.26 -5.20
N ARG A 62 5.64 6.51 -6.23
CA ARG A 62 5.45 6.91 -7.63
C ARG A 62 3.98 7.08 -7.99
N VAL A 63 3.12 6.10 -7.64
CA VAL A 63 1.69 6.17 -8.02
C VAL A 63 0.96 7.27 -7.26
N VAL A 64 1.30 7.49 -5.99
CA VAL A 64 0.69 8.54 -5.17
C VAL A 64 1.15 9.92 -5.63
N ARG A 65 2.44 10.09 -5.93
CA ARG A 65 3.00 11.35 -6.42
C ARG A 65 2.47 11.75 -7.80
N ALA A 66 1.96 10.80 -8.57
CA ALA A 66 1.34 11.09 -9.86
C ALA A 66 -0.08 11.72 -9.74
N LEU A 67 -0.66 11.74 -8.53
CA LEU A 67 -1.98 12.33 -8.32
C LEU A 67 -1.93 13.86 -8.40
N PRO A 68 -2.96 14.51 -8.99
CA PRO A 68 -3.01 15.96 -9.09
C PRO A 68 -2.97 16.66 -7.73
N GLY A 69 -2.01 17.57 -7.57
CA GLY A 69 -1.86 18.37 -6.35
C GLY A 69 -1.06 17.71 -5.23
N VAL A 70 -0.47 16.53 -5.45
CA VAL A 70 0.48 15.92 -4.51
C VAL A 70 1.89 16.41 -4.81
N SER A 71 2.52 17.11 -3.85
CA SER A 71 3.90 17.59 -3.96
C SER A 71 4.89 16.69 -3.20
N LYS A 72 4.43 16.09 -2.09
CA LYS A 72 5.23 15.25 -1.20
C LYS A 72 4.51 13.96 -0.86
N VAL A 73 5.26 12.86 -0.85
CA VAL A 73 4.80 11.56 -0.38
C VAL A 73 5.76 11.06 0.68
N ASP A 74 5.23 10.63 1.82
CA ASP A 74 5.99 10.00 2.90
C ASP A 74 5.46 8.57 3.10
N VAL A 75 6.28 7.56 2.79
CA VAL A 75 5.93 6.16 3.01
C VAL A 75 6.60 5.65 4.26
N LYS A 76 5.79 5.14 5.20
CA LYS A 76 6.25 4.58 6.46
C LYS A 76 5.96 3.09 6.50
N VAL A 77 7.02 2.29 6.54
CA VAL A 77 6.92 0.84 6.76
C VAL A 77 6.87 0.58 8.27
N VAL A 78 5.83 -0.10 8.73
CA VAL A 78 5.64 -0.53 10.12
C VAL A 78 5.55 -2.06 10.20
N TRP A 79 5.89 -2.59 11.37
CA TRP A 79 5.85 -4.03 11.65
C TRP A 79 4.87 -4.40 12.77
N ASP A 80 4.27 -3.40 13.40
CA ASP A 80 3.28 -3.55 14.46
C ASP A 80 1.99 -2.78 14.07
N PRO A 81 0.82 -3.43 14.06
CA PRO A 81 0.62 -4.87 14.26
C PRO A 81 1.26 -5.71 13.13
N PRO A 82 1.70 -6.95 13.39
CA PRO A 82 2.22 -7.82 12.35
C PRO A 82 1.12 -8.23 11.37
N TRP A 83 1.47 -8.28 10.09
CA TRP A 83 0.52 -8.71 9.06
C TRP A 83 0.13 -10.17 9.23
N HIS A 84 -1.13 -10.50 8.92
CA HIS A 84 -1.58 -11.89 8.82
C HIS A 84 -2.61 -12.06 7.69
N PRO A 85 -2.79 -13.28 7.15
CA PRO A 85 -3.72 -13.55 6.04
C PRO A 85 -5.16 -13.07 6.26
N GLY A 86 -5.64 -13.04 7.51
CA GLY A 86 -6.95 -12.48 7.85
C GLY A 86 -7.13 -10.97 7.58
N MET A 87 -6.06 -10.23 7.27
CA MET A 87 -6.12 -8.81 6.89
C MET A 87 -6.44 -8.62 5.39
N MET A 88 -6.30 -9.66 4.58
CA MET A 88 -6.66 -9.61 3.16
C MET A 88 -8.16 -9.38 2.99
N ALA A 89 -8.53 -8.73 1.89
CA ALA A 89 -9.91 -8.67 1.46
C ALA A 89 -10.50 -10.07 1.29
N ASP A 90 -11.78 -10.25 1.65
CA ASP A 90 -12.47 -11.55 1.59
C ASP A 90 -12.37 -12.23 0.22
N SER A 91 -12.42 -11.45 -0.86
CA SER A 91 -12.27 -11.94 -2.23
C SER A 91 -10.89 -12.53 -2.50
N VAL A 92 -9.82 -11.83 -2.07
CA VAL A 92 -8.43 -12.27 -2.24
C VAL A 92 -8.14 -13.48 -1.37
N ARG A 93 -8.58 -13.44 -0.11
CA ARG A 93 -8.42 -14.56 0.82
C ARG A 93 -9.02 -15.85 0.27
N LYS A 94 -10.26 -15.79 -0.24
CA LYS A 94 -10.94 -16.91 -0.89
C LYS A 94 -10.22 -17.38 -2.16
N ALA A 95 -9.74 -16.46 -2.99
CA ALA A 95 -9.01 -16.79 -4.22
C ALA A 95 -7.70 -17.55 -3.94
N LEU A 96 -7.03 -17.23 -2.83
CA LEU A 96 -5.80 -17.89 -2.38
C LEU A 96 -6.04 -19.16 -1.54
N GLY A 97 -7.31 -19.57 -1.36
CA GLY A 97 -7.67 -20.75 -0.58
C GLY A 97 -7.37 -20.63 0.92
N ARG A 98 -7.43 -19.41 1.46
CA ARG A 98 -7.20 -19.10 2.88
C ARG A 98 -8.46 -18.63 3.61
#